data_AF-A0A6P0Q3N3-F1
#
_entry.id   AF-A0A6P0Q3N3-F1
#
_cell.length_a   1.000
_cell.length_b   1.000
_cell.length_c   1.000
_cell.angle_alpha   90.00
_cell.angle_beta   90.00
_cell.angle_gamma   90.00
#
_symmetry.space_group_name_H-M   'P 1'
#
loop_
_entity.id
_entity.type
_entity.pdbx_description
1 polymer ?
#
loop_
_entity_poly.entity_id
_entity_poly.type
_entity_poly.pdbx_seq_one_letter_code
_entity_poly.pdbx_strand_id
1 'polypeptide(L)'
;LTHSQGIVALLAANLYVFCFGFSWGPVVWVMLGEMFNNQIRGSALSVGASTQWLANFFITITFPILLTRFGLGTAYGLYTIAAAISFFLVVFAVRETKGKELEAM
;
A
#
# COMPACT_ATOMS: atom_id res chain seq x y z
N LEU A 1 7.77 18.11 -21.09
CA LEU A 1 7.40 18.69 -19.79
C LEU A 1 7.92 20.11 -19.75
N THR A 2 7.05 21.09 -19.58
CA THR A 2 7.47 22.49 -19.37
C THR A 2 8.27 22.57 -18.07
N HIS A 3 9.26 23.47 -17.94
CA HIS A 3 10.17 23.54 -16.78
C HIS A 3 9.40 23.56 -15.42
N SER A 4 8.26 24.23 -15.38
CA SER A 4 7.34 24.26 -14.23
C SER A 4 6.69 22.89 -13.90
N GLN A 5 6.27 22.12 -14.92
CA GLN A 5 5.67 20.80 -14.71
C GLN A 5 6.67 19.77 -14.19
N GLY A 6 7.95 19.89 -14.57
CA GLY A 6 9.02 19.02 -14.06
C GLY A 6 9.26 19.22 -12.57
N ILE A 7 9.29 20.47 -12.10
CA ILE A 7 9.44 20.80 -10.67
C ILE A 7 8.24 20.29 -9.87
N VAL A 8 7.02 20.48 -10.37
CA VAL A 8 5.80 19.98 -9.72
C VAL A 8 5.82 18.46 -9.60
N ALA A 9 6.20 17.74 -10.67
CA ALA A 9 6.32 16.28 -10.64
C ALA A 9 7.37 15.80 -9.63
N LEU A 10 8.52 16.49 -9.58
CA LEU A 10 9.59 16.18 -8.63
C LEU A 10 9.14 16.35 -7.18
N LEU A 11 8.52 17.49 -6.86
CA LEU A 11 8.01 17.78 -5.53
C LEU A 11 6.91 16.80 -5.12
N ALA A 12 5.96 16.51 -6.01
CA ALA A 12 4.89 15.55 -5.77
C ALA A 12 5.43 14.13 -5.52
N ALA A 13 6.41 13.69 -6.31
CA ALA A 13 7.03 12.37 -6.12
C ALA A 13 7.78 12.27 -4.79
N ASN A 14 8.56 13.29 -4.42
CA ASN A 14 9.28 13.30 -3.14
C ASN A 14 8.34 13.35 -1.95
N LEU A 15 7.28 14.16 -2.02
CA LEU A 15 6.26 14.21 -0.97
C LEU A 15 5.57 12.86 -0.82
N TYR A 16 5.22 12.21 -1.93
CA TYR A 16 4.65 10.87 -1.91
C TYR A 16 5.60 9.86 -1.25
N VAL A 17 6.88 9.83 -1.63
CA VAL A 17 7.88 8.92 -1.05
C VAL A 17 8.07 9.17 0.44
N PHE A 18 8.14 10.44 0.86
CA PHE A 18 8.26 10.80 2.27
C PHE A 18 7.03 10.35 3.06
N CYS A 19 5.83 10.65 2.56
CA CYS A 19 4.57 10.24 3.20
C CYS A 19 4.45 8.71 3.29
N PHE A 20 4.80 8.00 2.22
CA PHE A 20 4.79 6.55 2.19
C PHE A 20 5.82 5.95 3.15
N GLY A 21 7.01 6.55 3.24
CA GLY A 21 8.11 6.09 4.08
C GLY A 21 7.83 6.17 5.59
N PHE A 22 7.08 7.17 6.06
CA PHE A 22 6.73 7.26 7.49
C PHE A 22 5.46 6.46 7.84
N SER A 23 4.57 6.22 6.87
CA SER A 23 3.27 5.59 7.11
C SER A 23 3.26 4.14 6.63
N TRP A 24 2.76 3.89 5.43
CA TRP A 24 2.48 2.57 4.90
C TRP A 24 3.70 1.65 4.78
N GLY A 25 4.89 2.20 4.52
CA GLY A 25 6.12 1.43 4.38
C GLY A 25 6.42 0.56 5.62
N PRO A 26 6.74 1.17 6.78
CA PRO A 26 7.06 0.42 8.00
C PRO A 26 5.84 -0.08 8.75
N VAL A 27 4.73 0.67 8.77
CA VAL A 27 3.58 0.38 9.65
C VAL A 27 2.90 -0.94 9.28
N VAL A 28 2.79 -1.28 7.99
CA VAL A 28 2.14 -2.55 7.58
C VAL A 28 2.89 -3.76 8.12
N TRP A 29 4.22 -3.73 8.08
CA TRP A 29 5.04 -4.84 8.57
C TRP A 29 5.03 -4.96 10.09
N VAL A 30 5.02 -3.83 10.80
CA VAL A 30 4.88 -3.82 12.26
C VAL A 30 3.51 -4.34 12.68
N MET A 31 2.44 -3.82 12.07
CA MET A 31 1.07 -4.25 12.35
C MET A 31 0.88 -5.75 12.10
N LEU A 32 1.35 -6.28 10.97
CA LEU A 32 1.30 -7.71 10.68
C LEU A 32 2.10 -8.52 11.72
N GLY A 33 3.21 -7.99 12.24
CA GLY A 33 3.98 -8.63 13.29
C GLY A 33 3.28 -8.66 14.66
N GLU A 34 2.43 -7.66 14.94
CA GLU A 34 1.73 -7.49 16.21
C GLU A 34 0.31 -8.10 16.24
N MET A 35 -0.31 -8.27 15.07
CA MET A 35 -1.71 -8.71 14.95
C MET A 35 -1.91 -10.22 15.17
N PHE A 36 -0.84 -11.01 15.07
CA PHE A 36 -0.91 -12.47 15.13
C PHE A 36 -0.09 -13.05 16.29
N ASN A 37 -0.64 -14.09 16.94
CA ASN A 37 0.07 -14.81 17.99
C ASN A 37 1.37 -15.47 17.47
N ASN A 38 2.31 -15.74 18.39
CA ASN A 38 3.63 -16.27 18.03
C ASN A 38 3.59 -17.60 17.27
N GLN A 39 2.52 -18.40 17.42
CA GLN A 39 2.40 -19.70 16.75
C GLN A 39 2.07 -19.55 15.26
N ILE A 40 1.18 -18.62 14.90
CA ILE A 40 0.73 -18.45 13.50
C ILE A 40 1.41 -17.28 12.79
N ARG A 41 2.13 -16.42 13.51
CA ARG A 41 2.76 -15.20 12.97
C ARG A 41 3.61 -15.48 11.73
N GLY A 42 4.42 -16.53 11.72
CA GLY A 42 5.25 -16.89 10.57
C GLY A 42 4.44 -17.19 9.31
N SER A 43 3.38 -18.00 9.45
CA SER A 43 2.47 -18.34 8.36
C SER A 43 1.61 -17.16 7.92
N ALA A 44 1.19 -16.31 8.85
CA ALA A 44 0.40 -15.12 8.53
C ALA A 44 1.23 -14.07 7.78
N LEU A 45 2.48 -13.86 8.17
CA LEU A 45 3.42 -12.99 7.44
C LEU A 45 3.69 -13.52 6.02
N SER A 46 3.86 -14.84 5.84
CA SER A 46 4.14 -15.41 4.52
C SER A 46 2.94 -15.28 3.58
N VAL A 47 1.71 -15.47 4.07
CA VAL A 47 0.49 -15.23 3.30
C VAL A 47 0.36 -13.75 2.94
N GLY A 48 0.54 -12.84 3.92
CA GLY A 48 0.48 -11.40 3.69
C GLY A 48 1.50 -10.93 2.64
N ALA A 49 2.75 -11.37 2.77
CA ALA A 49 3.79 -11.08 1.79
C ALA A 49 3.45 -11.66 0.40
N SER A 50 2.95 -12.89 0.34
CA SER A 50 2.57 -13.52 -0.94
C SER A 50 1.43 -12.75 -1.63
N THR A 51 0.41 -12.33 -0.88
CA THR A 51 -0.67 -11.49 -1.40
C THR A 51 -0.15 -10.14 -1.90
N GLN A 52 0.79 -9.51 -1.18
CA GLN A 52 1.42 -8.26 -1.62
C GLN A 52 2.19 -8.45 -2.94
N TRP A 53 2.98 -9.52 -3.06
CA TRP A 53 3.71 -9.83 -4.28
C TRP A 53 2.78 -10.11 -5.46
N LEU A 54 1.69 -10.85 -5.24
CA LEU A 54 0.67 -11.08 -6.27
C LEU A 54 0.02 -9.76 -6.71
N ALA A 55 -0.37 -8.90 -5.78
CA ALA A 55 -0.91 -7.59 -6.11
C ALA A 55 0.09 -6.76 -6.95
N ASN A 56 1.37 -6.77 -6.57
CA ASN A 56 2.42 -6.07 -7.31
C ASN A 56 2.59 -6.63 -8.74
N PHE A 57 2.52 -7.95 -8.89
CA PHE A 57 2.54 -8.62 -10.20
C PHE A 57 1.36 -8.18 -11.08
N PHE A 58 0.14 -8.18 -10.52
CA PHE A 58 -1.05 -7.73 -11.26
C PHE A 58 -0.94 -6.28 -11.70
N ILE A 59 -0.48 -5.38 -10.81
CA ILE A 59 -0.26 -3.96 -11.15
C ILE A 59 0.76 -3.84 -12.29
N THR A 60 1.87 -4.58 -12.21
CA THR A 60 2.95 -4.53 -13.21
C THR A 60 2.48 -4.95 -14.61
N ILE A 61 1.62 -5.97 -14.71
CA ILE A 61 1.07 -6.41 -16.00
C ILE A 61 -0.05 -5.49 -16.49
N THR A 62 -0.87 -5.01 -15.57
CA THR A 62 -2.09 -4.25 -15.87
C THR A 62 -1.77 -2.80 -16.22
N PHE A 63 -0.71 -2.22 -15.64
CA PHE A 63 -0.29 -0.84 -15.87
C PHE A 63 0.03 -0.52 -17.35
N PRO A 64 0.86 -1.29 -18.08
CA PRO A 64 1.11 -1.06 -19.50
C PRO A 64 -0.16 -1.16 -20.36
N ILE A 65 -1.06 -2.08 -20.03
CA ILE A 65 -2.32 -2.29 -20.76
C ILE A 65 -3.24 -1.09 -20.59
N LEU A 66 -3.43 -0.61 -19.35
CA LEU A 66 -4.21 0.61 -19.09
C LEU A 66 -3.57 1.84 -19.71
N LEU A 67 -2.25 1.97 -19.60
CA LEU A 67 -1.52 3.09 -20.16
C LEU A 67 -1.72 3.20 -21.68
N THR A 68 -1.61 2.06 -22.37
CA THR A 68 -1.68 2.02 -23.84
C THR A 68 -3.11 2.18 -24.36
N ARG A 69 -4.12 1.63 -23.66
CA ARG A 69 -5.52 1.65 -24.13
C ARG A 69 -6.33 2.85 -23.64
N PHE A 70 -6.06 3.36 -22.43
CA PHE A 70 -6.90 4.35 -21.75
C PHE A 70 -6.14 5.60 -21.28
N GLY A 71 -4.82 5.64 -21.44
CA GLY A 71 -3.99 6.79 -21.08
C GLY A 71 -3.69 6.93 -19.58
N LEU A 72 -2.72 7.80 -19.27
CA LEU A 72 -2.19 8.00 -17.91
C LEU A 72 -3.29 8.38 -16.89
N GLY A 73 -4.20 9.29 -17.24
CA GLY A 73 -5.22 9.78 -16.32
C GLY A 73 -6.13 8.68 -15.77
N THR A 74 -6.54 7.76 -16.64
CA THR A 74 -7.43 6.66 -16.28
C THR A 74 -6.70 5.60 -15.44
N ALA A 75 -5.44 5.31 -15.76
CA ALA A 75 -4.61 4.39 -14.99
C ALA A 75 -4.39 4.92 -13.56
N TYR A 76 -3.94 6.16 -13.42
CA TYR A 76 -3.74 6.77 -12.11
C TYR A 76 -5.05 6.93 -11.33
N GLY A 77 -6.14 7.33 -12.00
CA GLY A 77 -7.45 7.44 -11.37
C GLY A 77 -7.95 6.12 -10.78
N LEU A 78 -7.78 5.01 -11.50
CA LEU A 78 -8.16 3.69 -11.00
C LEU A 78 -7.34 3.27 -9.77
N TYR A 79 -6.02 3.50 -9.78
CA TYR A 79 -5.18 3.23 -8.62
C TYR A 79 -5.49 4.15 -7.43
N THR A 80 -5.86 5.41 -7.68
CA THR A 80 -6.33 6.33 -6.63
C THR A 80 -7.62 5.83 -5.99
N ILE A 81 -8.59 5.35 -6.78
CA ILE A 81 -9.84 4.77 -6.26
C ILE A 81 -9.54 3.52 -5.44
N ALA A 82 -8.67 2.63 -5.93
CA ALA A 82 -8.25 1.44 -5.20
C ALA A 82 -7.59 1.79 -3.85
N ALA A 83 -6.73 2.81 -3.84
CA ALA A 83 -6.12 3.32 -2.61
C ALA A 83 -7.16 3.92 -1.64
N ALA A 84 -8.15 4.66 -2.14
CA ALA A 84 -9.23 5.19 -1.32
C ALA A 84 -10.07 4.08 -0.68
N ILE A 85 -10.44 3.05 -1.44
CA ILE A 85 -11.14 1.87 -0.92
C ILE A 85 -10.31 1.18 0.16
N SER A 86 -9.01 0.99 -0.08
CA SER A 86 -8.09 0.41 0.90
C SER A 86 -8.03 1.24 2.18
N PHE A 87 -7.98 2.57 2.07
CA PHE A 87 -8.00 3.46 3.23
C PHE A 87 -9.27 3.27 4.09
N PHE A 88 -10.45 3.25 3.46
CA PHE A 88 -11.70 3.01 4.19
C PHE A 88 -11.72 1.62 4.83
N LEU A 89 -11.26 0.58 4.12
CA LEU A 89 -11.18 -0.77 4.68
C LEU A 89 -10.26 -0.82 5.90
N VAL A 90 -9.12 -0.14 5.88
CA VAL A 90 -8.24 -0.07 7.04
C VAL A 90 -8.94 0.61 8.22
N VAL A 91 -9.60 1.75 7.99
CA VAL A 91 -10.30 2.49 9.04
C VAL A 91 -11.42 1.67 9.70
N PHE A 92 -12.16 0.87 8.91
CA PHE A 92 -13.29 0.09 9.44
C PHE A 92 -12.93 -1.31 9.94
N ALA A 93 -11.98 -1.99 9.30
CA ALA A 93 -11.69 -3.40 9.54
C ALA A 93 -10.46 -3.61 10.43
N VAL A 94 -9.48 -2.70 10.43
CA VAL A 94 -8.29 -2.82 11.28
C VAL A 94 -8.60 -2.23 12.65
N ARG A 95 -8.60 -3.09 13.67
CA ARG A 95 -8.68 -2.65 15.07
C ARG A 95 -7.29 -2.31 15.56
N GLU A 96 -7.16 -1.19 16.27
CA GLU A 96 -5.91 -0.74 16.88
C GLU A 96 -5.34 -1.82 17.82
N THR A 97 -4.12 -2.30 17.52
CA THR A 97 -3.41 -3.33 18.29
C THR A 97 -2.51 -2.75 19.38
N LYS A 98 -2.35 -1.42 19.41
CA LYS A 98 -1.45 -0.72 20.33
C LYS A 98 -1.76 -1.02 21.80
N GLY A 99 -0.76 -1.55 22.51
CA GLY A 99 -0.82 -1.79 23.95
C GLY A 99 -1.50 -3.09 24.39
N LYS A 100 -1.77 -4.01 23.46
CA LYS A 100 -2.20 -5.38 23.80
C LYS A 100 -0.99 -6.32 23.80
N GLU A 101 -0.89 -7.15 24.83
CA GLU A 101 0.14 -8.19 24.84
C GLU A 101 -0.17 -9.26 23.79
N LEU A 102 0.87 -9.70 23.09
CA LEU A 102 0.80 -10.72 22.03
C LEU A 102 0.23 -12.06 22.51
N GLU A 103 0.27 -12.35 23.82
CA GLU A 103 -0.28 -13.58 24.40
C GLU A 103 -1.80 -13.51 24.65
N ALA A 104 -2.39 -12.30 24.60
CA ALA A 104 -3.83 -12.08 24.79
C ALA A 104 -4.62 -11.93 23.47
N MET A 105 -3.95 -12.18 22.32
CA MET A 105 -4.49 -12.08 20.96
C MET A 105 -4.54 -13.46 20.31
#